data_AF-A0A5C6AX06-F1
#
_entry.id   AF-A0A5C6AX06-F1
#
_cell.length_a   1.000
_cell.length_b   1.000
_cell.length_c   1.000
_cell.angle_alpha   90.00
_cell.angle_beta   90.00
_cell.angle_gamma   90.00
#
_symmetry.space_group_name_H-M   'P 1'
#
loop_
_entity.id
_entity.type
_entity.pdbx_description
1 polymer ?
#
loop_
_entity_poly.entity_id
_entity_poly.type
_entity_poly.pdbx_seq_one_letter_code
_entity_poly.pdbx_strand_id
1 'polypeptide(L)'
;MCKEYTLSQSWRMLALIAFGTVAVGAFGILYWNVITCYRMSGWDEVPARLTSVNLSSRKNQKGSNSYRAEATYDYQYRGQAYSGDRVGIHTWGHDGFRGWQRNTATRLRKYQKQRQPCPCFVNPSNPAQSVLDREMRPSIMLLVTVFAGIFGGIGLSEVSRWRAVLRRDADPQNSASTSEQLSNEFCSAPIDSVWRWLPAFFFFALLAAPTAILLPSELRAGNAVAILLSIVPAITFLIVLICCWAVFRQLIEGTTIVKLASVPGVIGGHVSGVVCTKRDLSPGTVTVIKLRCDETKRKHDQAGHQRKSHSGTQAVMHWSDEQELAADLTPAGGDGSAIPFDFFVPDDLPETQPGKVQWVITARSNGRGPRFQSQCEIPVFITKDSGLSRENDESLVAALQGDLTPQQRLRSHGVRFDDKSDGSKRLRIRGQMSFVPMAVLAATMIATDVACFALFHRGASWLLVGVVGILGALLTWGFLHTLMWGCRIVVTEDSAQLRSGATLFCGSYNIRRADFCRLYVRMGTQIGNAQYYKVYLATDEHAIHVGKGILGKERAELYGEAIWHEVVGTDPPPVEQRSFSDEKRERARRRSH
;
A
#
# COMPACT_ATOMS: atom_id res chain seq x y z
N MET A 1 -5.31 28.96 23.78
CA MET A 1 -5.34 28.06 22.60
C MET A 1 -4.51 28.57 21.41
N CYS A 2 -4.58 29.84 20.95
CA CYS A 2 -3.75 30.31 19.81
C CYS A 2 -2.22 30.24 20.01
N LYS A 3 -1.71 30.38 21.24
CA LYS A 3 -0.26 30.37 21.53
C LYS A 3 0.38 28.98 21.48
N GLU A 4 -0.38 27.91 21.75
CA GLU A 4 0.15 26.54 21.71
C GLU A 4 0.19 25.97 20.29
N TYR A 5 -0.74 26.40 19.43
CA TYR A 5 -0.80 25.97 18.04
C TYR A 5 0.40 26.50 17.23
N THR A 6 0.74 27.78 17.40
CA THR A 6 1.89 28.42 16.73
C THR A 6 3.22 27.86 17.21
N LEU A 7 3.38 27.55 18.51
CA LEU A 7 4.61 26.96 19.03
C LEU A 7 4.86 25.57 18.42
N SER A 8 3.83 24.70 18.34
CA SER A 8 3.97 23.36 17.75
C SER A 8 4.33 23.37 16.27
N GLN A 9 3.84 24.39 15.54
CA GLN A 9 4.11 24.58 14.12
C GLN A 9 5.54 25.09 13.89
N SER A 10 6.04 25.97 14.74
CA SER A 10 7.43 26.47 14.70
C SER A 10 8.46 25.35 14.92
N TRP A 11 8.24 24.45 15.88
CA TRP A 11 9.14 23.30 16.11
C TRP A 11 9.16 22.34 14.92
N ARG A 12 8.01 22.14 14.26
CA ARG A 12 7.92 21.32 13.03
C ARG A 12 8.70 21.94 11.87
N MET A 13 8.61 23.27 11.69
CA MET A 13 9.36 23.99 10.65
C MET A 13 10.87 23.92 10.90
N LEU A 14 11.30 24.11 12.16
CA LEU A 14 12.72 23.96 12.53
C LEU A 14 13.23 22.54 12.29
N ALA A 15 12.43 21.53 12.65
CA ALA A 15 12.78 20.12 12.40
C ALA A 15 12.87 19.83 10.88
N LEU A 16 11.95 20.36 10.07
CA LEU A 16 11.95 20.18 8.62
C LEU A 16 13.19 20.82 7.98
N ILE A 17 13.55 22.04 8.40
CA ILE A 17 14.77 22.71 7.95
C ILE A 17 16.01 21.90 8.38
N ALA A 18 16.08 21.46 9.63
CA ALA A 18 17.22 20.69 10.14
C ALA A 18 17.40 19.34 9.42
N PHE A 19 16.32 18.59 9.19
CA PHE A 19 16.41 17.32 8.47
C PHE A 19 16.68 17.52 6.97
N GLY A 20 16.10 18.57 6.38
CA GLY A 20 16.37 18.96 5.01
C GLY A 20 17.84 19.32 4.78
N THR A 21 18.45 20.12 5.67
CA THR A 21 19.87 20.49 5.55
C THR A 21 20.80 19.29 5.72
N VAL A 22 20.51 18.37 6.65
CA VAL A 22 21.26 17.12 6.80
C VAL A 22 21.15 16.25 5.54
N ALA A 23 19.95 16.13 4.96
CA ALA A 23 19.74 15.37 3.73
C ALA A 23 20.52 15.97 2.56
N VAL A 24 20.44 17.29 2.35
CA VAL A 24 21.20 18.01 1.29
C VAL A 24 22.70 17.84 1.49
N GLY A 25 23.19 17.95 2.73
CA GLY A 25 24.60 17.69 3.06
C GLY A 25 25.01 16.25 2.72
N ALA A 26 24.19 15.26 3.08
CA ALA A 26 24.45 13.85 2.76
C ALA A 26 24.46 13.58 1.25
N PHE A 27 23.52 14.16 0.48
CA PHE A 27 23.55 14.09 -0.99
C PHE A 27 24.80 14.76 -1.56
N GLY A 28 25.15 15.95 -1.06
CA GLY A 28 26.36 16.65 -1.46
C GLY A 28 27.61 15.79 -1.27
N ILE A 29 27.74 15.11 -0.12
CA ILE A 29 28.83 14.18 0.16
C ILE A 29 28.80 12.99 -0.81
N LEU A 30 27.65 12.34 -1.00
CA LEU A 30 27.51 11.21 -1.92
C LEU A 30 27.99 11.55 -3.33
N TYR A 31 27.42 12.62 -3.91
CA TYR A 31 27.73 13.04 -5.28
C TYR A 31 29.15 13.59 -5.40
N TRP A 32 29.63 14.34 -4.41
CA TRP A 32 31.01 14.83 -4.40
C TRP A 32 32.01 13.68 -4.47
N ASN A 33 31.78 12.59 -3.74
CA ASN A 33 32.66 11.42 -3.78
C ASN A 33 32.60 10.72 -5.14
N VAL A 34 31.41 10.57 -5.73
CA VAL A 34 31.24 10.03 -7.10
C VAL A 34 32.00 10.85 -8.13
N ILE A 35 31.81 12.16 -8.11
CA ILE A 35 32.50 13.07 -9.02
C ILE A 35 34.02 13.06 -8.78
N THR A 36 34.47 13.00 -7.52
CA THR A 36 35.90 12.94 -7.18
C THR A 36 36.56 11.66 -7.67
N CYS A 37 35.90 10.51 -7.46
CA CYS A 37 36.37 9.22 -7.97
C CYS A 37 36.43 9.23 -9.50
N TYR A 38 35.39 9.76 -10.17
CA TYR A 38 35.37 9.90 -11.62
C TYR A 38 36.52 10.79 -12.12
N ARG A 39 36.81 11.92 -11.46
CA ARG A 39 37.97 12.77 -11.79
C ARG A 39 39.31 12.06 -11.60
N MET A 40 39.43 11.26 -10.54
CA MET A 40 40.64 10.48 -10.24
C MET A 40 40.81 9.24 -11.13
N SER A 41 39.79 8.86 -11.91
CA SER A 41 39.90 7.74 -12.84
C SER A 41 40.93 8.00 -13.95
N GLY A 42 41.12 9.28 -14.33
CA GLY A 42 42.09 9.73 -15.32
C GLY A 42 43.38 10.33 -14.73
N TRP A 43 43.69 10.07 -13.46
CA TRP A 43 44.96 10.48 -12.85
C TRP A 43 46.07 9.50 -13.22
N ASP A 44 47.28 10.03 -13.43
CA ASP A 44 48.45 9.23 -13.81
C ASP A 44 48.99 8.48 -12.59
N GLU A 45 49.33 7.20 -12.76
CA GLU A 45 49.96 6.39 -11.73
C GLU A 45 51.48 6.56 -11.76
N VAL A 46 52.07 7.02 -10.65
CA VAL A 46 53.52 7.18 -10.47
C VAL A 46 54.00 6.51 -9.18
N PRO A 47 55.26 6.04 -9.15
CA PRO A 47 55.84 5.48 -7.93
C PRO A 47 56.10 6.60 -6.89
N ALA A 48 55.60 6.42 -5.68
CA ALA A 48 55.86 7.28 -4.53
C ALA A 48 56.59 6.55 -3.41
N ARG A 49 57.46 7.25 -2.68
CA ARG A 49 58.17 6.73 -1.52
C ARG A 49 57.49 7.21 -0.24
N LEU A 50 57.13 6.28 0.62
CA LEU A 50 56.49 6.58 1.91
C LEU A 50 57.53 7.08 2.93
N THR A 51 57.31 8.27 3.46
CA THR A 51 58.14 8.93 4.48
C THR A 51 57.64 8.59 5.89
N SER A 52 56.32 8.58 6.09
CA SER A 52 55.69 8.22 7.37
C SER A 52 54.38 7.45 7.15
N VAL A 53 54.07 6.48 8.03
CA VAL A 53 52.81 5.72 8.01
C VAL A 53 52.32 5.48 9.43
N ASN A 54 51.21 6.12 9.80
CA ASN A 54 50.60 6.02 11.13
C ASN A 54 49.14 5.53 11.04
N LEU A 55 48.69 4.92 12.14
CA LEU A 55 47.28 4.59 12.34
C LEU A 55 46.85 5.26 13.64
N SER A 56 46.24 6.43 13.53
CA SER A 56 45.79 7.22 14.66
C SER A 56 44.43 6.71 15.14
N SER A 57 44.23 6.61 16.45
CA SER A 57 42.98 6.16 17.06
C SER A 57 42.46 7.17 18.09
N ARG A 58 41.17 7.49 18.04
CA ARG A 58 40.51 8.38 18.99
C ARG A 58 39.39 7.63 19.72
N LYS A 59 39.33 7.77 21.04
CA LYS A 59 38.32 7.15 21.89
C LYS A 59 37.25 8.17 22.25
N ASN A 60 35.99 7.82 22.08
CA ASN A 60 34.87 8.71 22.37
C ASN A 60 34.41 8.53 23.83
N GLN A 61 33.73 9.52 24.42
CA GLN A 61 33.21 9.45 25.80
C GLN A 61 32.30 8.24 26.07
N LYS A 62 31.66 7.68 25.02
CA LYS A 62 30.82 6.46 25.10
C LYS A 62 31.58 5.15 24.82
N GLY A 63 32.91 5.16 24.81
CA GLY A 63 33.76 3.95 24.70
C GLY A 63 34.05 3.45 23.28
N SER A 64 33.44 4.03 22.23
CA SER A 64 33.72 3.67 20.83
C SER A 64 35.07 4.24 20.34
N ASN A 65 35.85 3.43 19.63
CA ASN A 65 37.10 3.85 18.99
C ASN A 65 36.86 4.23 17.52
N SER A 66 37.50 5.32 17.08
CA SER A 66 37.53 5.76 15.68
C SER A 66 38.98 5.74 15.19
N TYR A 67 39.22 5.31 13.95
CA TYR A 67 40.56 5.10 13.39
C TYR A 67 40.79 5.96 12.14
N ARG A 68 42.04 6.33 11.89
CA ARG A 68 42.48 7.02 10.67
C ARG A 68 43.87 6.56 10.25
N ALA A 69 44.00 6.11 9.01
CA ALA A 69 45.28 5.85 8.37
C ALA A 69 45.84 7.17 7.84
N GLU A 70 47.07 7.47 8.22
CA GLU A 70 47.79 8.68 7.85
C GLU A 70 49.11 8.26 7.23
N ALA A 71 49.47 8.86 6.09
CA ALA A 71 50.76 8.63 5.47
C ALA A 71 51.24 9.89 4.77
N THR A 72 52.55 10.11 4.79
CA THR A 72 53.22 11.18 4.04
C THR A 72 54.15 10.52 3.05
N TYR A 73 54.21 11.04 1.83
CA TYR A 73 54.95 10.43 0.74
C TYR A 73 55.49 11.47 -0.22
N ASP A 74 56.64 11.15 -0.81
CA ASP A 74 57.31 11.98 -1.81
C ASP A 74 57.28 11.26 -3.15
N TYR A 75 57.03 12.02 -4.21
CA TYR A 75 56.91 11.51 -5.58
C TYR A 75 57.53 12.50 -6.57
N GLN A 76 57.86 12.01 -7.75
CA GLN A 76 58.34 12.84 -8.85
C GLN A 76 57.34 12.78 -9.99
N TYR A 77 56.99 13.94 -10.53
CA TYR A 77 56.12 14.06 -11.70
C TYR A 77 56.77 15.03 -12.69
N ARG A 78 57.01 14.57 -13.91
CA ARG A 78 57.68 15.34 -14.98
C ARG A 78 58.99 16.01 -14.55
N GLY A 79 59.80 15.31 -13.75
CA GLY A 79 61.10 15.79 -13.27
C GLY A 79 61.05 16.76 -12.08
N GLN A 80 59.86 17.11 -11.57
CA GLN A 80 59.70 17.92 -10.35
C GLN A 80 59.32 17.04 -9.16
N ALA A 81 59.89 17.35 -8.00
CA ALA A 81 59.59 16.66 -6.75
C ALA A 81 58.40 17.29 -6.04
N TYR A 82 57.49 16.45 -5.56
CA TYR A 82 56.30 16.83 -4.81
C TYR A 82 56.15 15.96 -3.57
N SER A 83 55.41 16.45 -2.58
CA SER A 83 55.03 15.71 -1.39
C SER A 83 53.52 15.72 -1.22
N GLY A 84 52.97 14.64 -0.68
CA GLY A 84 51.54 14.47 -0.45
C GLY A 84 51.26 13.74 0.86
N ASP A 85 50.07 13.95 1.41
CA ASP A 85 49.61 13.35 2.67
C ASP A 85 48.25 12.63 2.53
N ARG A 86 47.64 12.70 1.34
CA ARG A 86 46.31 12.18 1.09
C ARG A 86 46.35 10.68 0.84
N VAL A 87 45.84 9.90 1.82
CA VAL A 87 45.79 8.44 1.73
C VAL A 87 44.65 7.95 0.83
N GLY A 88 43.48 8.58 0.88
CA GLY A 88 42.33 8.14 0.07
C GLY A 88 41.39 9.28 -0.35
N ILE A 89 40.36 8.92 -1.12
CA ILE A 89 39.30 9.88 -1.54
C ILE A 89 38.69 10.55 -0.31
N HIS A 90 38.38 9.75 0.71
CA HIS A 90 37.75 10.18 1.95
C HIS A 90 38.79 10.72 2.95
N THR A 91 38.87 12.03 3.09
CA THR A 91 39.74 12.73 4.07
C THR A 91 39.04 13.06 5.39
N TRP A 92 37.82 12.54 5.60
CA TRP A 92 36.97 12.88 6.74
C TRP A 92 37.46 12.17 8.01
N GLY A 93 38.38 12.80 8.73
CA GLY A 93 38.72 12.50 10.12
C GLY A 93 38.92 11.03 10.49
N HIS A 94 38.67 10.71 11.76
CA HIS A 94 38.62 9.33 12.22
C HIS A 94 37.23 8.75 11.98
N ASP A 95 37.15 7.51 11.50
CA ASP A 95 35.89 6.82 11.29
C ASP A 95 35.81 5.49 12.06
N GLY A 96 34.58 5.00 12.27
CA GLY A 96 34.32 3.73 12.94
C GLY A 96 34.58 2.49 12.08
N PHE A 97 34.93 2.65 10.79
CA PHE A 97 35.12 1.55 9.85
C PHE A 97 36.55 1.03 9.91
N ARG A 98 36.86 0.33 11.01
CA ARG A 98 38.20 -0.21 11.33
C ARG A 98 38.82 -1.04 10.20
N GLY A 99 38.02 -1.76 9.42
CA GLY A 99 38.50 -2.70 8.39
C GLY A 99 39.39 -2.02 7.34
N TRP A 100 38.87 -1.02 6.63
CA TRP A 100 39.62 -0.30 5.60
C TRP A 100 40.84 0.41 6.20
N GLN A 101 40.66 1.16 7.29
CA GLN A 101 41.74 1.93 7.92
C GLN A 101 42.93 1.03 8.32
N ARG A 102 42.64 -0.13 8.95
CA ARG A 102 43.68 -1.07 9.37
C ARG A 102 44.34 -1.76 8.19
N ASN A 103 43.58 -2.17 7.18
CA ASN A 103 44.10 -2.82 5.98
C ASN A 103 45.01 -1.87 5.18
N THR A 104 44.59 -0.62 4.97
CA THR A 104 45.40 0.39 4.27
C THR A 104 46.67 0.70 5.04
N ALA A 105 46.59 0.94 6.35
CA ALA A 105 47.78 1.18 7.16
C ALA A 105 48.75 -0.01 7.16
N THR A 106 48.24 -1.24 7.16
CA THR A 106 49.05 -2.47 7.09
C THR A 106 49.72 -2.61 5.72
N ARG A 107 48.98 -2.33 4.64
CA ARG A 107 49.49 -2.30 3.26
C ARG A 107 50.62 -1.27 3.10
N LEU A 108 50.39 -0.04 3.54
CA LEU A 108 51.39 1.04 3.45
C LEU A 108 52.62 0.77 4.32
N ARG A 109 52.44 0.24 5.54
CA ARG A 109 53.57 -0.18 6.39
C ARG A 109 54.42 -1.26 5.73
N LYS A 110 53.83 -2.15 4.92
CA LYS A 110 54.58 -3.17 4.19
C LYS A 110 55.49 -2.52 3.15
N TYR A 111 54.97 -1.60 2.32
CA TYR A 111 55.78 -0.84 1.36
C TYR A 111 56.91 -0.05 2.04
N GLN A 112 56.60 0.63 3.16
CA GLN A 112 57.58 1.40 3.92
C GLN A 112 58.70 0.50 4.48
N LYS A 113 58.37 -0.62 5.13
CA LYS A 113 59.36 -1.56 5.69
C LYS A 113 60.24 -2.19 4.61
N GLN A 114 59.67 -2.48 3.46
CA GLN A 114 60.37 -3.11 2.34
C GLN A 114 61.13 -2.09 1.47
N ARG A 115 61.04 -0.78 1.78
CA ARG A 115 61.60 0.33 0.98
C ARG A 115 61.17 0.28 -0.49
N GLN A 116 60.02 -0.29 -0.76
CA GLN A 116 59.46 -0.40 -2.10
C GLN A 116 58.61 0.83 -2.45
N PRO A 117 58.62 1.29 -3.70
CA PRO A 117 57.72 2.34 -4.14
C PRO A 117 56.27 1.85 -4.05
N CYS A 118 55.38 2.71 -3.57
CA CYS A 118 53.93 2.48 -3.57
C CYS A 118 53.27 3.25 -4.72
N PRO A 119 52.17 2.74 -5.29
CA PRO A 119 51.45 3.45 -6.34
C PRO A 119 50.82 4.73 -5.77
N CYS A 120 50.97 5.83 -6.51
CA CYS A 120 50.40 7.13 -6.21
C CYS A 120 49.75 7.70 -7.46
N PHE A 121 48.52 8.18 -7.34
CA PHE A 121 47.78 8.77 -8.45
C PHE A 121 47.91 10.28 -8.38
N VAL A 122 48.39 10.90 -9.46
CA VAL A 122 48.67 12.34 -9.55
C VAL A 122 47.75 12.99 -10.57
N ASN A 123 47.21 14.16 -10.22
CA ASN A 123 46.40 14.95 -11.14
C ASN A 123 47.30 15.59 -12.22
N PRO A 124 47.18 15.23 -13.51
CA PRO A 124 48.04 15.77 -14.57
C PRO A 124 47.83 17.28 -14.81
N SER A 125 46.66 17.81 -14.43
CA SER A 125 46.32 19.23 -14.55
C SER A 125 46.85 20.06 -13.38
N ASN A 126 47.08 19.43 -12.23
CA ASN A 126 47.62 20.07 -11.04
C ASN A 126 48.44 19.04 -10.23
N PRO A 127 49.74 18.87 -10.54
CA PRO A 127 50.57 17.82 -9.97
C PRO A 127 50.73 17.87 -8.45
N ALA A 128 50.42 18.99 -7.80
CA ALA A 128 50.40 19.07 -6.33
C ALA A 128 49.28 18.25 -5.69
N GLN A 129 48.25 17.85 -6.46
CA GLN A 129 47.18 16.98 -5.98
C GLN A 129 47.50 15.52 -6.28
N SER A 130 47.62 14.72 -5.22
CA SER A 130 47.87 13.28 -5.31
C SER A 130 47.05 12.48 -4.30
N VAL A 131 46.93 11.17 -4.54
CA VAL A 131 46.26 10.22 -3.64
C VAL A 131 46.88 8.83 -3.74
N LEU A 132 47.03 8.12 -2.62
CA LEU A 132 47.54 6.74 -2.60
C LEU A 132 46.48 5.68 -2.94
N ASP A 133 45.23 5.94 -2.57
CA ASP A 133 44.10 5.05 -2.80
C ASP A 133 42.92 5.79 -3.40
N ARG A 134 42.68 5.56 -4.70
CA ARG A 134 41.56 6.15 -5.44
C ARG A 134 40.29 5.31 -5.38
N GLU A 135 40.25 4.22 -4.63
CA GLU A 135 39.05 3.40 -4.53
C GLU A 135 38.01 4.03 -3.60
N MET A 136 36.74 3.88 -3.99
CA MET A 136 35.63 4.26 -3.13
C MET A 136 35.49 3.29 -1.98
N ARG A 137 35.14 3.80 -0.81
CA ARG A 137 34.85 2.98 0.37
C ARG A 137 33.36 2.64 0.40
N PRO A 138 32.94 1.42 0.04
CA PRO A 138 31.52 1.08 -0.12
C PRO A 138 30.76 1.19 1.21
N SER A 139 31.44 0.92 2.33
CA SER A 139 30.86 1.05 3.67
C SER A 139 30.48 2.49 4.03
N ILE A 140 31.28 3.48 3.62
CA ILE A 140 30.97 4.90 3.82
C ILE A 140 29.83 5.31 2.88
N MET A 141 29.87 4.87 1.62
CA MET A 141 28.79 5.14 0.68
C MET A 141 27.45 4.60 1.18
N LEU A 142 27.43 3.36 1.68
CA LEU A 142 26.26 2.77 2.29
C LEU A 142 25.76 3.58 3.49
N LEU A 143 26.67 3.98 4.39
CA LEU A 143 26.30 4.80 5.55
C LEU A 143 25.65 6.11 5.13
N VAL A 144 26.28 6.87 4.24
CA VAL A 144 25.74 8.17 3.79
C VAL A 144 24.43 7.97 3.02
N THR A 145 24.28 6.87 2.27
CA THR A 145 23.03 6.50 1.59
C THR A 145 21.90 6.26 2.60
N VAL A 146 22.15 5.52 3.68
CA VAL A 146 21.16 5.27 4.74
C VAL A 146 20.76 6.58 5.42
N PHE A 147 21.72 7.45 5.73
CA PHE A 147 21.44 8.77 6.32
C PHE A 147 20.61 9.65 5.37
N ALA A 148 21.01 9.77 4.10
CA ALA A 148 20.27 10.51 3.09
C ALA A 148 18.84 9.96 2.93
N GLY A 149 18.68 8.64 2.92
CA GLY A 149 17.39 7.96 2.83
C GLY A 149 16.47 8.25 4.02
N ILE A 150 16.95 8.10 5.25
CA ILE A 150 16.15 8.34 6.47
C ILE A 150 15.78 9.82 6.59
N PHE A 151 16.77 10.72 6.57
CA PHE A 151 16.53 12.14 6.80
C PHE A 151 15.78 12.80 5.64
N GLY A 152 16.11 12.42 4.41
CA GLY A 152 15.42 12.88 3.22
C GLY A 152 13.99 12.34 3.13
N GLY A 153 13.77 11.07 3.48
CA GLY A 153 12.42 10.48 3.53
C GLY A 153 11.51 11.17 4.55
N ILE A 154 12.04 11.48 5.74
CA ILE A 154 11.31 12.24 6.76
C ILE A 154 10.97 13.65 6.23
N GLY A 155 11.96 14.37 5.68
CA GLY A 155 11.72 15.71 5.11
C GLY A 155 10.67 15.70 4.01
N LEU A 156 10.70 14.72 3.10
CA LEU A 156 9.73 14.58 2.01
C LEU A 156 8.32 14.27 2.52
N SER A 157 8.20 13.45 3.57
CA SER A 157 6.91 13.12 4.20
C SER A 157 6.25 14.36 4.81
N GLU A 158 7.04 15.23 5.43
CA GLU A 158 6.56 16.48 6.01
C GLU A 158 6.20 17.52 4.93
N VAL A 159 7.00 17.66 3.87
CA VAL A 159 6.67 18.53 2.72
C VAL A 159 5.39 18.06 2.02
N SER A 160 5.20 16.74 1.86
CA SER A 160 4.00 16.18 1.26
C SER A 160 2.76 16.45 2.11
N ARG A 161 2.88 16.31 3.44
CA ARG A 161 1.82 16.70 4.38
C ARG A 161 1.53 18.20 4.36
N TRP A 162 2.55 19.05 4.33
CA TRP A 162 2.39 20.50 4.29
C TRP A 162 1.77 20.97 2.97
N ARG A 163 2.19 20.40 1.83
CA ARG A 163 1.53 20.62 0.53
C ARG A 163 0.07 20.19 0.56
N ALA A 164 -0.25 19.08 1.22
CA ALA A 164 -1.64 18.65 1.38
C ALA A 164 -2.47 19.63 2.23
N VAL A 165 -1.86 20.25 3.26
CA VAL A 165 -2.50 21.31 4.06
C VAL A 165 -2.68 22.58 3.22
N LEU A 166 -1.63 23.06 2.55
CA LEU A 166 -1.71 24.25 1.70
C LEU A 166 -2.70 24.09 0.54
N ARG A 167 -2.78 22.91 -0.08
CA ARG A 167 -3.78 22.63 -1.12
C ARG A 167 -5.20 22.64 -0.56
N ARG A 168 -5.41 22.19 0.68
CA ARG A 168 -6.73 22.32 1.32
C ARG A 168 -7.11 23.78 1.51
N ASP A 169 -6.16 24.64 1.87
CA ASP A 169 -6.40 26.06 2.12
C ASP A 169 -6.47 26.91 0.83
N ALA A 170 -5.76 26.49 -0.23
CA ALA A 170 -5.63 27.23 -1.50
C ALA A 170 -6.62 26.79 -2.59
N ASP A 171 -7.36 25.69 -2.39
CA ASP A 171 -8.44 25.31 -3.30
C ASP A 171 -9.60 26.32 -3.17
N PRO A 172 -9.93 27.09 -4.21
CA PRO A 172 -11.02 28.08 -4.17
C PRO A 172 -12.38 27.44 -3.84
N GLN A 173 -12.54 26.13 -4.06
CA GLN A 173 -13.75 25.41 -3.65
C GLN A 173 -13.88 25.26 -2.11
N ASN A 174 -12.76 25.27 -1.37
CA ASN A 174 -12.73 25.08 0.08
C ASN A 174 -12.89 26.37 0.91
N SER A 175 -12.76 27.54 0.29
CA SER A 175 -12.94 28.83 0.96
C SER A 175 -14.17 29.53 0.37
N ALA A 176 -15.34 29.20 0.91
CA ALA A 176 -16.60 29.90 0.65
C ALA A 176 -17.01 29.96 -0.83
N SER A 177 -17.27 28.80 -1.46
CA SER A 177 -18.14 28.80 -2.64
C SER A 177 -19.58 29.05 -2.16
N THR A 178 -20.03 30.28 -2.34
CA THR A 178 -21.46 30.59 -2.46
C THR A 178 -22.02 29.65 -3.53
N SER A 179 -23.18 29.03 -3.28
CA SER A 179 -23.80 27.97 -4.10
C SER A 179 -24.00 28.30 -5.60
N GLU A 180 -23.71 29.52 -6.04
CA GLU A 180 -23.92 30.04 -7.40
C GLU A 180 -22.83 29.71 -8.43
N GLN A 181 -21.67 29.15 -8.05
CA GLN A 181 -20.53 28.95 -8.97
C GLN A 181 -19.98 27.51 -9.04
N LEU A 182 -20.80 26.51 -8.71
CA LEU A 182 -20.41 25.10 -8.84
C LEU A 182 -20.67 24.61 -10.27
N SER A 183 -19.64 24.03 -10.90
CA SER A 183 -19.77 23.41 -12.22
C SER A 183 -20.52 22.09 -12.13
N ASN A 184 -21.34 21.76 -13.13
CA ASN A 184 -22.11 20.50 -13.14
C ASN A 184 -21.28 19.26 -13.53
N GLU A 185 -20.02 19.44 -13.91
CA GLU A 185 -19.13 18.37 -14.34
C GLU A 185 -17.98 18.21 -13.35
N PHE A 186 -17.91 17.04 -12.71
CA PHE A 186 -16.82 16.67 -11.82
C PHE A 186 -16.01 15.55 -12.46
N CYS A 187 -14.73 15.83 -12.72
CA CYS A 187 -13.81 14.87 -13.32
C CYS A 187 -13.04 14.15 -12.22
N SER A 188 -13.06 12.82 -12.23
CA SER A 188 -12.03 12.07 -11.51
C SER A 188 -10.82 11.97 -12.42
N ALA A 189 -9.71 12.64 -12.06
CA ALA A 189 -8.44 12.49 -12.75
C ALA A 189 -7.54 11.55 -11.94
N PRO A 190 -7.33 10.28 -12.36
CA PRO A 190 -6.42 9.36 -11.68
C PRO A 190 -4.97 9.89 -11.60
N ILE A 191 -4.60 10.83 -12.47
CA ILE A 191 -3.27 11.46 -12.57
C ILE A 191 -2.86 12.26 -11.35
N ASP A 192 -3.80 12.82 -10.58
CA ASP A 192 -3.46 13.55 -9.35
C ASP A 192 -2.79 12.63 -8.32
N SER A 193 -3.13 11.33 -8.35
CA SER A 193 -2.45 10.34 -7.54
C SER A 193 -0.99 10.16 -7.96
N VAL A 194 -0.67 10.24 -9.26
CA VAL A 194 0.70 10.10 -9.82
C VAL A 194 1.54 11.34 -9.49
N TRP A 195 0.97 12.54 -9.62
CA TRP A 195 1.67 13.78 -9.23
C TRP A 195 2.06 13.79 -7.75
N ARG A 196 1.28 13.12 -6.88
CA ARG A 196 1.62 12.95 -5.47
C ARG A 196 2.88 12.09 -5.25
N TRP A 197 3.19 11.16 -6.14
CA TRP A 197 4.35 10.27 -6.03
C TRP A 197 5.61 10.80 -6.72
N LEU A 198 5.50 11.76 -7.64
CA LEU A 198 6.65 12.34 -8.35
C LEU A 198 7.79 12.81 -7.43
N PRO A 199 7.56 13.53 -6.32
CA PRO A 199 8.65 13.94 -5.43
C PRO A 199 9.39 12.74 -4.81
N ALA A 200 8.67 11.66 -4.49
CA ALA A 200 9.27 10.44 -3.95
C ALA A 200 10.08 9.71 -5.02
N PHE A 201 9.57 9.64 -6.26
CA PHE A 201 10.30 9.10 -7.39
C PHE A 201 11.63 9.84 -7.60
N PHE A 202 11.61 11.17 -7.73
CA PHE A 202 12.84 11.96 -7.90
C PHE A 202 13.83 11.77 -6.75
N PHE A 203 13.34 11.73 -5.51
CA PHE A 203 14.17 11.50 -4.34
C PHE A 203 14.88 10.13 -4.37
N PHE A 204 14.13 9.05 -4.63
CA PHE A 204 14.71 7.71 -4.69
C PHE A 204 15.61 7.53 -5.93
N ALA A 205 15.27 8.15 -7.06
CA ALA A 205 16.12 8.15 -8.25
C ALA A 205 17.45 8.87 -7.98
N LEU A 206 17.43 10.03 -7.30
CA LEU A 206 18.63 10.75 -6.90
C LEU A 206 19.49 9.94 -5.92
N LEU A 207 18.87 9.15 -5.05
CA LEU A 207 19.59 8.26 -4.12
C LEU A 207 20.13 6.99 -4.82
N ALA A 208 19.44 6.50 -5.84
CA ALA A 208 19.80 5.29 -6.58
C ALA A 208 21.00 5.50 -7.52
N ALA A 209 21.16 6.68 -8.12
CA ALA A 209 22.23 6.94 -9.09
C ALA A 209 23.65 6.63 -8.58
N PRO A 210 24.12 7.16 -7.42
CA PRO A 210 25.46 6.84 -6.93
C PRO A 210 25.60 5.34 -6.56
N THR A 211 24.55 4.73 -5.98
CA THR A 211 24.59 3.32 -5.58
C THR A 211 24.62 2.37 -6.78
N ALA A 212 23.93 2.70 -7.86
CA ALA A 212 23.95 1.95 -9.11
C ALA A 212 25.32 1.93 -9.79
N ILE A 213 26.11 3.01 -9.67
CA ILE A 213 27.48 3.07 -10.23
C ILE A 213 28.43 2.13 -9.47
N LEU A 214 28.29 2.04 -8.13
CA LEU A 214 29.13 1.15 -7.30
C LEU A 214 28.71 -0.33 -7.35
N LEU A 215 27.46 -0.62 -7.71
CA LEU A 215 26.91 -1.97 -7.60
C LEU A 215 27.68 -3.03 -8.42
N PRO A 216 28.10 -2.78 -9.69
CA PRO A 216 28.79 -3.80 -10.49
C PRO A 216 30.15 -4.22 -9.95
N SER A 217 30.91 -3.29 -9.34
CA SER A 217 32.22 -3.61 -8.76
C SER A 217 32.07 -4.46 -7.49
N GLU A 218 31.09 -4.13 -6.64
CA GLU A 218 30.84 -4.88 -5.40
C GLU A 218 30.23 -6.27 -5.66
N LEU A 219 29.37 -6.40 -6.68
CA LEU A 219 28.84 -7.69 -7.12
C LEU A 219 29.96 -8.62 -7.60
N ARG A 220 30.92 -8.10 -8.39
CA ARG A 220 32.10 -8.87 -8.83
C ARG A 220 33.01 -9.25 -7.68
N ALA A 221 33.12 -8.40 -6.67
CA ALA A 221 33.92 -8.66 -5.47
C ALA A 221 33.28 -9.68 -4.50
N GLY A 222 32.02 -10.10 -4.72
CA GLY A 222 31.31 -11.03 -3.84
C GLY A 222 30.98 -10.43 -2.46
N ASN A 223 30.93 -9.11 -2.35
CA ASN A 223 30.77 -8.44 -1.06
C ASN A 223 29.28 -8.37 -0.64
N ALA A 224 28.97 -8.71 0.61
CA ALA A 224 27.62 -8.62 1.16
C ALA A 224 27.04 -7.18 1.13
N VAL A 225 27.90 -6.16 1.07
CA VAL A 225 27.50 -4.75 0.91
C VAL A 225 26.74 -4.53 -0.41
N ALA A 226 27.02 -5.33 -1.46
CA ALA A 226 26.31 -5.26 -2.73
C ALA A 226 24.80 -5.49 -2.57
N ILE A 227 24.41 -6.43 -1.70
CA ILE A 227 23.00 -6.72 -1.43
C ILE A 227 22.32 -5.48 -0.86
N LEU A 228 22.94 -4.82 0.12
CA LEU A 228 22.34 -3.62 0.74
C LEU A 228 22.27 -2.43 -0.22
N LEU A 229 23.28 -2.24 -1.07
CA LEU A 229 23.27 -1.20 -2.10
C LEU A 229 22.23 -1.47 -3.19
N SER A 230 21.90 -2.73 -3.49
CA SER A 230 20.89 -3.10 -4.50
C SER A 230 19.44 -2.73 -4.11
N ILE A 231 19.18 -2.57 -2.80
CA ILE A 231 17.83 -2.26 -2.29
C ILE A 231 17.32 -0.93 -2.84
N VAL A 232 18.17 0.10 -2.90
CA VAL A 232 17.74 1.45 -3.30
C VAL A 232 17.32 1.50 -4.77
N PRO A 233 18.13 1.02 -5.75
CA PRO A 233 17.68 0.90 -7.13
C PRO A 233 16.45 0.00 -7.31
N ALA A 234 16.33 -1.09 -6.55
CA ALA A 234 15.16 -1.97 -6.60
C ALA A 234 13.87 -1.25 -6.15
N ILE A 235 13.95 -0.41 -5.11
CA ILE A 235 12.83 0.44 -4.67
C ILE A 235 12.48 1.45 -5.76
N THR A 236 13.47 2.12 -6.37
CA THR A 236 13.21 3.05 -7.47
C THR A 236 12.52 2.36 -8.65
N PHE A 237 12.99 1.16 -9.03
CA PHE A 237 12.38 0.37 -10.09
C PHE A 237 10.94 -0.03 -9.75
N LEU A 238 10.67 -0.44 -8.51
CA LEU A 238 9.31 -0.75 -8.06
C LEU A 238 8.38 0.47 -8.14
N ILE A 239 8.85 1.66 -7.75
CA ILE A 239 8.09 2.91 -7.86
C ILE A 239 7.78 3.22 -9.33
N VAL A 240 8.76 3.06 -10.23
CA VAL A 240 8.55 3.21 -11.68
C VAL A 240 7.49 2.24 -12.18
N LEU A 241 7.55 0.96 -11.81
CA LEU A 241 6.55 -0.03 -12.20
C LEU A 241 5.15 0.35 -11.71
N ILE A 242 5.02 0.81 -10.47
CA ILE A 242 3.73 1.27 -9.90
C ILE A 242 3.21 2.48 -10.68
N CYS A 243 4.07 3.46 -10.98
CA CYS A 243 3.70 4.65 -11.75
C CYS A 243 3.31 4.29 -13.20
N CYS A 244 4.13 3.48 -13.89
CA CYS A 244 3.84 2.99 -15.24
C CYS A 244 2.54 2.20 -15.27
N TRP A 245 2.30 1.34 -14.28
CA TRP A 245 1.07 0.56 -14.18
C TRP A 245 -0.16 1.44 -13.90
N ALA A 246 -0.02 2.48 -13.06
CA ALA A 246 -1.09 3.45 -12.82
C ALA A 246 -1.43 4.25 -14.09
N VAL A 247 -0.42 4.72 -14.83
CA VAL A 247 -0.60 5.43 -16.11
C VAL A 247 -1.19 4.49 -17.17
N PHE A 248 -0.68 3.26 -17.29
CA PHE A 248 -1.18 2.26 -18.23
C PHE A 248 -2.64 1.89 -17.95
N ARG A 249 -3.00 1.70 -16.66
CA ARG A 249 -4.41 1.50 -16.26
C ARG A 249 -5.28 2.66 -16.71
N GLN A 250 -4.82 3.89 -16.54
CA GLN A 250 -5.59 5.05 -16.96
C GLN A 250 -5.76 5.16 -18.48
N LEU A 251 -4.72 4.84 -19.25
CA LEU A 251 -4.81 4.77 -20.71
C LEU A 251 -5.85 3.73 -21.16
N ILE A 252 -6.08 2.68 -20.37
CA ILE A 252 -7.08 1.63 -20.64
C ILE A 252 -8.47 1.97 -20.09
N GLU A 253 -8.56 2.61 -18.92
CA GLU A 253 -9.81 2.86 -18.19
C GLU A 253 -10.49 4.17 -18.61
N GLY A 254 -9.74 5.14 -19.17
CA GLY A 254 -10.28 6.41 -19.66
C GLY A 254 -10.64 7.41 -18.56
N THR A 255 -11.04 8.62 -18.95
CA THR A 255 -11.54 9.67 -18.04
C THR A 255 -13.03 9.48 -17.77
N THR A 256 -13.43 9.54 -16.51
CA THR A 256 -14.84 9.48 -16.09
C THR A 256 -15.31 10.86 -15.65
N ILE A 257 -16.50 11.25 -16.12
CA ILE A 257 -17.10 12.54 -15.82
C ILE A 257 -18.43 12.28 -15.11
N VAL A 258 -18.61 12.83 -13.93
CA VAL A 258 -19.88 12.78 -13.20
C VAL A 258 -20.64 14.06 -13.49
N LYS A 259 -21.87 13.93 -13.99
CA LYS A 259 -22.80 15.04 -14.23
C LYS A 259 -23.93 14.97 -13.22
N LEU A 260 -24.11 16.01 -12.42
CA LEU A 260 -25.22 16.08 -11.44
C LEU A 260 -26.47 16.68 -12.10
N ALA A 261 -27.65 16.19 -11.72
CA ALA A 261 -28.93 16.73 -12.18
C ALA A 261 -29.28 18.05 -11.47
N SER A 262 -28.96 18.15 -10.18
CA SER A 262 -29.06 19.37 -9.36
C SER A 262 -27.70 19.68 -8.72
N VAL A 263 -27.27 20.94 -8.82
CA VAL A 263 -26.02 21.42 -8.20
C VAL A 263 -26.34 22.60 -7.29
N PRO A 264 -26.03 22.52 -5.99
CA PRO A 264 -25.49 21.36 -5.27
C PRO A 264 -26.52 20.26 -5.00
N GLY A 265 -26.06 19.07 -4.61
CA GLY A 265 -26.92 18.03 -4.04
C GLY A 265 -27.51 18.51 -2.71
N VAL A 266 -28.78 18.20 -2.45
CA VAL A 266 -29.54 18.73 -1.31
C VAL A 266 -29.62 17.69 -0.19
N ILE A 267 -29.24 18.07 1.03
CA ILE A 267 -29.47 17.25 2.24
C ILE A 267 -30.96 17.26 2.55
N GLY A 268 -31.54 16.10 2.80
CA GLY A 268 -32.99 15.94 2.96
C GLY A 268 -33.76 15.83 1.64
N GLY A 269 -33.06 15.50 0.56
CA GLY A 269 -33.61 15.35 -0.78
C GLY A 269 -32.83 14.32 -1.61
N HIS A 270 -33.17 14.25 -2.89
CA HIS A 270 -32.57 13.33 -3.85
C HIS A 270 -31.29 13.93 -4.46
N VAL A 271 -30.21 13.15 -4.43
CA VAL A 271 -28.95 13.43 -5.12
C VAL A 271 -28.87 12.54 -6.35
N SER A 272 -29.33 13.09 -7.48
CA SER A 272 -29.41 12.37 -8.75
C SER A 272 -28.38 12.88 -9.76
N GLY A 273 -27.89 11.98 -10.61
CA GLY A 273 -26.91 12.32 -11.63
C GLY A 273 -26.58 11.15 -12.55
N VAL A 274 -25.62 11.37 -13.45
CA VAL A 274 -25.15 10.39 -14.43
C VAL A 274 -23.63 10.33 -14.42
N VAL A 275 -23.08 9.12 -14.24
CA VAL A 275 -21.66 8.85 -14.44
C VAL A 275 -21.43 8.51 -15.91
N CYS A 276 -20.80 9.41 -16.64
CA CYS A 276 -20.43 9.23 -18.04
C CYS A 276 -19.04 8.59 -18.15
N THR A 277 -18.95 7.48 -18.87
CA THR A 277 -17.70 6.76 -19.11
C THR A 277 -17.40 6.74 -20.62
N LYS A 278 -16.15 7.03 -21.02
CA LYS A 278 -15.73 6.98 -22.44
C LYS A 278 -15.63 5.56 -23.03
N ARG A 279 -16.11 4.56 -22.30
CA ARG A 279 -15.97 3.14 -22.64
C ARG A 279 -17.35 2.50 -22.64
N ASP A 280 -17.61 1.67 -23.64
CA ASP A 280 -18.83 0.88 -23.67
C ASP A 280 -18.74 -0.29 -22.68
N LEU A 281 -19.68 -0.32 -21.75
CA LEU A 281 -19.89 -1.43 -20.83
C LEU A 281 -20.68 -2.52 -21.56
N SER A 282 -20.19 -3.76 -21.52
CA SER A 282 -20.87 -4.88 -22.16
C SER A 282 -22.28 -5.08 -21.56
N PRO A 283 -23.31 -5.39 -22.39
CA PRO A 283 -24.66 -5.70 -21.91
C PRO A 283 -24.66 -6.79 -20.83
N GLY A 284 -25.45 -6.61 -19.77
CA GLY A 284 -25.53 -7.55 -18.64
C GLY A 284 -24.41 -7.42 -17.59
N THR A 285 -23.60 -6.35 -17.64
CA THR A 285 -22.65 -6.00 -16.58
C THR A 285 -23.39 -5.39 -15.39
N VAL A 286 -23.15 -5.89 -14.17
CA VAL A 286 -23.73 -5.29 -12.95
C VAL A 286 -22.82 -4.17 -12.48
N THR A 287 -23.35 -2.96 -12.36
CA THR A 287 -22.62 -1.79 -11.87
C THR A 287 -23.11 -1.43 -10.48
N VAL A 288 -22.19 -1.39 -9.51
CA VAL A 288 -22.45 -0.98 -8.14
C VAL A 288 -22.00 0.47 -7.98
N ILE A 289 -22.92 1.35 -7.65
CA ILE A 289 -22.66 2.75 -7.32
C ILE A 289 -22.81 2.91 -5.82
N LYS A 290 -21.85 3.57 -5.18
CA LYS A 290 -21.83 3.78 -3.74
C LYS A 290 -21.65 5.25 -3.45
N LEU A 291 -22.58 5.85 -2.71
CA LEU A 291 -22.40 7.18 -2.14
C LEU A 291 -21.99 7.03 -0.67
N ARG A 292 -20.97 7.79 -0.25
CA ARG A 292 -20.42 7.70 1.11
C ARG A 292 -20.12 9.08 1.68
N CYS A 293 -20.54 9.31 2.93
CA CYS A 293 -20.16 10.45 3.74
C CYS A 293 -19.08 10.04 4.75
N ASP A 294 -17.88 10.63 4.61
CA ASP A 294 -16.75 10.41 5.51
C ASP A 294 -16.43 11.68 6.30
N GLU A 295 -16.51 11.60 7.64
CA GLU A 295 -16.02 12.64 8.54
C GLU A 295 -14.60 12.32 9.02
N THR A 296 -13.67 13.24 8.83
CA THR A 296 -12.30 13.15 9.30
C THR A 296 -12.21 13.71 10.73
N LYS A 297 -12.21 12.84 11.74
CA LYS A 297 -12.03 13.23 13.14
C LYS A 297 -10.54 13.22 13.53
N ARG A 298 -10.09 14.30 14.17
CA ARG A 298 -8.78 14.34 14.83
C ARG A 298 -8.93 13.71 16.21
N LYS A 299 -8.26 12.58 16.47
CA LYS A 299 -8.16 12.06 17.84
C LYS A 299 -7.25 13.00 18.64
N HIS A 300 -7.85 13.68 19.62
CA HIS A 300 -7.12 14.24 20.74
C HIS A 300 -7.19 13.20 21.87
N ASP A 301 -6.15 12.38 22.02
CA ASP A 301 -6.03 11.59 23.25
C ASP A 301 -5.89 12.58 24.40
N GLN A 302 -6.80 12.52 25.38
CA GLN A 302 -6.70 13.32 26.59
C GLN A 302 -5.40 12.95 27.31
N ALA A 303 -4.60 13.98 27.58
CA ALA A 303 -3.27 13.87 28.15
C ALA A 303 -3.31 13.37 29.59
N GLY A 304 -3.25 12.05 29.78
CA GLY A 304 -2.65 11.44 30.96
C GLY A 304 -1.13 11.46 30.83
N HIS A 305 -0.43 11.96 31.85
CA HIS A 305 1.00 12.30 31.88
C HIS A 305 1.96 11.49 30.98
N GLN A 306 2.76 12.23 30.21
CA GLN A 306 4.03 11.84 29.58
C GLN A 306 4.02 10.68 28.56
N ARG A 307 3.10 10.65 27.60
CA ARG A 307 3.33 9.92 26.34
C ARG A 307 3.07 10.79 25.11
N LYS A 308 4.01 10.75 24.17
CA LYS A 308 4.08 11.58 22.96
C LYS A 308 2.79 11.46 22.14
N SER A 309 2.08 12.58 22.02
CA SER A 309 0.87 12.73 21.21
C SER A 309 1.12 12.32 19.76
N HIS A 310 0.55 11.20 19.34
CA HIS A 310 0.43 10.84 17.93
C HIS A 310 -0.91 11.38 17.45
N SER A 311 -0.91 12.49 16.69
CA SER A 311 -2.13 12.99 16.06
C SER A 311 -2.52 12.05 14.90
N GLY A 312 -3.26 10.99 15.22
CA GLY A 312 -3.88 10.12 14.23
C GLY A 312 -5.12 10.80 13.67
N THR A 313 -5.14 11.01 12.35
CA THR A 313 -6.35 11.41 11.63
C THR A 313 -7.14 10.15 11.30
N GLN A 314 -8.35 10.01 11.83
CA GLN A 314 -9.21 8.85 11.56
C GLN A 314 -10.42 9.31 10.74
N ALA A 315 -10.56 8.76 9.53
CA ALA A 315 -11.81 8.90 8.76
C ALA A 315 -12.86 7.97 9.38
N VAL A 316 -13.97 8.56 9.82
CA VAL A 316 -15.15 7.90 10.36
C VAL A 316 -16.22 7.97 9.29
N MET A 317 -16.70 6.82 8.83
CA MET A 317 -17.85 6.74 7.92
C MET A 317 -19.11 7.07 8.73
N HIS A 318 -19.84 8.12 8.33
CA HIS A 318 -21.11 8.49 8.96
C HIS A 318 -22.29 7.83 8.27
N TRP A 319 -22.26 7.79 6.94
CA TRP A 319 -23.33 7.23 6.15
C TRP A 319 -22.80 6.67 4.84
N SER A 320 -23.48 5.64 4.35
CA SER A 320 -23.21 5.11 3.03
C SER A 320 -24.43 4.39 2.50
N ASP A 321 -24.75 4.65 1.24
CA ASP A 321 -25.79 3.94 0.50
C ASP A 321 -25.21 3.40 -0.81
N GLU A 322 -25.77 2.31 -1.28
CA GLU A 322 -25.28 1.54 -2.42
C GLU A 322 -26.44 1.13 -3.32
N GLN A 323 -26.28 1.37 -4.63
CA GLN A 323 -27.23 0.96 -5.66
C GLN A 323 -26.55 0.00 -6.64
N GLU A 324 -27.22 -1.10 -6.94
CA GLU A 324 -26.79 -2.06 -7.95
C GLU A 324 -27.68 -1.90 -9.20
N LEU A 325 -27.08 -1.59 -10.35
CA LEU A 325 -27.78 -1.46 -11.64
C LEU A 325 -27.32 -2.55 -12.60
N ALA A 326 -28.27 -3.30 -13.17
CA ALA A 326 -28.01 -4.25 -14.25
C ALA A 326 -27.98 -3.50 -15.60
N ALA A 327 -26.88 -3.65 -16.34
CA ALA A 327 -26.65 -2.85 -17.55
C ALA A 327 -27.54 -3.25 -18.73
N ASP A 328 -28.70 -2.61 -18.83
CA ASP A 328 -29.28 -2.08 -20.07
C ASP A 328 -29.16 -0.55 -20.03
N LEU A 329 -27.92 -0.07 -19.88
CA LEU A 329 -27.62 1.34 -19.80
C LEU A 329 -27.81 1.97 -21.18
N THR A 330 -28.55 3.07 -21.24
CA THR A 330 -28.73 3.83 -22.48
C THR A 330 -27.36 4.25 -23.03
N PRO A 331 -27.10 4.07 -24.34
CA PRO A 331 -25.93 4.66 -24.96
C PRO A 331 -25.97 6.16 -24.68
N ALA A 332 -24.93 6.69 -24.03
CA ALA A 332 -24.73 8.13 -24.08
C ALA A 332 -24.60 8.46 -25.56
N GLY A 333 -25.23 9.53 -26.07
CA GLY A 333 -25.32 9.85 -27.50
C GLY A 333 -24.00 10.09 -28.27
N GLY A 334 -22.86 9.55 -27.81
CA GLY A 334 -21.58 9.39 -28.49
C GLY A 334 -20.60 8.57 -27.61
N ASP A 335 -19.83 7.65 -28.24
CA ASP A 335 -18.72 6.83 -27.72
C ASP A 335 -18.62 6.68 -26.19
N GLY A 336 -19.60 6.02 -25.56
CA GLY A 336 -19.56 5.74 -24.13
C GLY A 336 -20.86 5.26 -23.47
N SER A 337 -20.72 4.73 -22.26
CA SER A 337 -21.84 4.31 -21.40
C SER A 337 -22.16 5.36 -20.32
N ALA A 338 -23.45 5.63 -20.13
CA ALA A 338 -23.98 6.49 -19.08
C ALA A 338 -24.63 5.65 -17.97
N ILE A 339 -24.22 5.85 -16.71
CA ILE A 339 -24.77 5.15 -15.56
C ILE A 339 -25.55 6.15 -14.69
N PRO A 340 -26.89 6.11 -14.67
CA PRO A 340 -27.69 6.98 -13.80
C PRO A 340 -27.63 6.51 -12.34
N PHE A 341 -27.76 7.44 -11.40
CA PHE A 341 -27.90 7.17 -9.97
C PHE A 341 -28.86 8.18 -9.33
N ASP A 342 -29.49 7.77 -8.23
CA ASP A 342 -30.39 8.63 -7.48
C ASP A 342 -30.44 8.21 -6.00
N PHE A 343 -29.73 8.93 -5.13
CA PHE A 343 -29.65 8.60 -3.70
C PHE A 343 -30.49 9.57 -2.86
N PHE A 344 -31.31 9.04 -1.95
CA PHE A 344 -31.97 9.84 -0.93
C PHE A 344 -31.01 10.09 0.24
N VAL A 345 -30.75 11.36 0.57
CA VAL A 345 -29.84 11.74 1.66
C VAL A 345 -30.63 12.19 2.89
N PRO A 346 -30.54 11.48 4.03
CA PRO A 346 -31.21 11.86 5.28
C PRO A 346 -30.86 13.26 5.82
N ASP A 347 -31.83 13.88 6.52
CA ASP A 347 -31.73 15.23 7.10
C ASP A 347 -30.68 15.38 8.21
N ASP A 348 -30.27 14.29 8.85
CA ASP A 348 -29.39 14.28 10.03
C ASP A 348 -27.89 14.31 9.67
N LEU A 349 -27.57 14.41 8.39
CA LEU A 349 -26.21 14.28 7.88
C LEU A 349 -25.50 15.64 7.72
N PRO A 350 -24.17 15.68 7.93
CA PRO A 350 -23.41 16.91 7.83
C PRO A 350 -23.20 17.35 6.38
N GLU A 351 -23.27 18.68 6.16
CA GLU A 351 -22.89 19.32 4.90
C GLU A 351 -21.43 19.08 4.53
N THR A 352 -21.13 19.23 3.24
CA THR A 352 -19.76 19.12 2.73
C THR A 352 -18.89 20.19 3.38
N GLN A 353 -17.93 19.75 4.21
CA GLN A 353 -17.00 20.63 4.91
C GLN A 353 -15.57 20.31 4.49
N PRO A 354 -14.90 21.22 3.78
CA PRO A 354 -13.48 21.17 3.42
C PRO A 354 -12.57 20.54 4.48
N GLY A 355 -12.03 19.35 4.19
CA GLY A 355 -11.07 18.66 5.07
C GLY A 355 -11.64 18.07 6.38
N LYS A 356 -12.96 18.19 6.62
CA LYS A 356 -13.66 17.60 7.76
C LYS A 356 -14.75 16.61 7.32
N VAL A 357 -15.60 16.94 6.35
CA VAL A 357 -16.69 16.06 5.86
C VAL A 357 -16.62 16.02 4.33
N GLN A 358 -16.43 14.83 3.77
CA GLN A 358 -16.32 14.61 2.33
C GLN A 358 -17.39 13.61 1.85
N TRP A 359 -18.03 13.92 0.72
CA TRP A 359 -18.99 13.07 0.06
C TRP A 359 -18.37 12.47 -1.20
N VAL A 360 -18.27 11.15 -1.25
CA VAL A 360 -17.56 10.42 -2.32
C VAL A 360 -18.51 9.44 -3.00
N ILE A 361 -18.70 9.62 -4.31
CA ILE A 361 -19.36 8.63 -5.16
C ILE A 361 -18.32 7.66 -5.72
N THR A 362 -18.60 6.37 -5.62
CA THR A 362 -17.76 5.30 -6.19
C THR A 362 -18.60 4.47 -7.14
N ALA A 363 -18.26 4.44 -8.43
CA ALA A 363 -18.88 3.55 -9.42
C ALA A 363 -17.95 2.37 -9.71
N ARG A 364 -18.48 1.14 -9.65
CA ARG A 364 -17.71 -0.09 -9.87
C ARG A 364 -18.48 -1.07 -10.73
N SER A 365 -17.91 -1.50 -11.86
CA SER A 365 -18.53 -2.55 -12.69
C SER A 365 -18.00 -3.94 -12.33
N ASN A 366 -18.88 -4.92 -12.18
CA ASN A 366 -18.55 -6.34 -12.05
C ASN A 366 -19.15 -7.10 -13.25
N GLY A 367 -18.33 -7.43 -14.26
CA GLY A 367 -18.79 -8.09 -15.49
C GLY A 367 -17.70 -8.86 -16.24
N ARG A 368 -18.02 -9.38 -17.44
CA ARG A 368 -17.06 -10.00 -18.37
C ARG A 368 -16.22 -8.90 -19.04
N GLY A 369 -15.13 -8.49 -18.40
CA GLY A 369 -14.20 -7.48 -18.93
C GLY A 369 -13.19 -6.97 -17.88
N PRO A 370 -12.35 -5.99 -18.24
CA PRO A 370 -11.50 -5.28 -17.29
C PRO A 370 -12.35 -4.63 -16.20
N ARG A 371 -11.93 -4.73 -14.94
CA ARG A 371 -12.66 -4.16 -13.80
C ARG A 371 -12.62 -2.63 -13.86
N PHE A 372 -13.76 -1.98 -14.10
CA PHE A 372 -13.89 -0.52 -14.00
C PHE A 372 -14.17 -0.09 -12.56
N GLN A 373 -13.45 0.92 -12.07
CA GLN A 373 -13.67 1.56 -10.78
C GLN A 373 -13.35 3.07 -10.90
N SER A 374 -14.32 3.92 -10.56
CA SER A 374 -14.20 5.38 -10.56
C SER A 374 -14.61 5.96 -9.22
N GLN A 375 -13.94 7.03 -8.77
CA GLN A 375 -14.24 7.73 -7.51
C GLN A 375 -14.28 9.24 -7.76
N CYS A 376 -15.35 9.91 -7.35
CA CYS A 376 -15.50 11.36 -7.50
C CYS A 376 -16.03 11.98 -6.21
N GLU A 377 -15.54 13.17 -5.87
CA GLU A 377 -16.08 13.97 -4.77
C GLU A 377 -17.26 14.81 -5.29
N ILE A 378 -18.35 14.87 -4.53
CA ILE A 378 -19.58 15.58 -4.91
C ILE A 378 -19.93 16.61 -3.83
N PRO A 379 -20.29 17.86 -4.19
CA PRO A 379 -20.78 18.85 -3.23
C PRO A 379 -22.23 18.57 -2.82
N VAL A 380 -22.44 18.32 -1.52
CA VAL A 380 -23.76 18.14 -0.89
C VAL A 380 -23.92 19.17 0.24
N PHE A 381 -24.97 20.00 0.19
CA PHE A 381 -25.22 21.11 1.12
C PHE A 381 -26.67 21.12 1.64
N ILE A 382 -26.89 21.78 2.78
CA ILE A 382 -28.23 22.12 3.26
C ILE A 382 -28.69 23.35 2.46
N THR A 383 -29.77 23.22 1.69
CA THR A 383 -30.33 24.33 0.90
C THR A 383 -31.73 24.69 1.41
N LYS A 384 -32.37 25.71 0.83
CA LYS A 384 -33.76 26.08 1.18
C LYS A 384 -34.77 24.98 0.82
N ASP A 385 -34.38 24.06 -0.04
CA ASP A 385 -35.19 22.93 -0.48
C ASP A 385 -35.02 21.69 0.41
N SER A 386 -34.14 21.76 1.42
CA SER A 386 -33.99 20.74 2.45
C SER A 386 -35.31 20.54 3.21
N GLY A 387 -35.92 19.37 3.06
CA GLY A 387 -37.21 19.00 3.67
C GLY A 387 -38.46 19.27 2.83
N LEU A 388 -38.34 19.83 1.61
CA LEU A 388 -39.49 20.01 0.69
C LEU A 388 -39.81 18.75 -0.11
N SER A 389 -38.82 17.92 -0.45
CA SER A 389 -38.99 16.64 -1.18
C SER A 389 -39.37 15.47 -0.26
N ARG A 390 -40.42 15.62 0.55
CA ARG A 390 -40.97 14.51 1.36
C ARG A 390 -42.02 13.70 0.58
N GLU A 391 -42.42 14.17 -0.59
CA GLU A 391 -43.42 13.54 -1.43
C GLU A 391 -42.73 12.59 -2.42
N ASN A 392 -43.20 11.33 -2.40
CA ASN A 392 -42.71 10.20 -3.18
C ASN A 392 -42.80 10.47 -4.69
N ASP A 393 -41.81 11.14 -5.27
CA ASP A 393 -41.52 10.91 -6.68
C ASP A 393 -40.86 9.52 -6.76
N GLU A 394 -41.58 8.56 -7.35
CA GLU A 394 -41.06 7.26 -7.76
C GLU A 394 -39.65 7.47 -8.32
N SER A 395 -38.64 6.96 -7.63
CA SER A 395 -37.26 7.24 -8.00
C SER A 395 -37.05 6.87 -9.46
N LEU A 396 -36.45 7.77 -10.25
CA LEU A 396 -36.07 7.54 -11.66
C LEU A 396 -35.26 6.23 -11.83
N VAL A 397 -34.70 5.72 -10.73
CA VAL A 397 -33.88 4.53 -10.61
C VAL A 397 -34.65 3.30 -10.10
N ALA A 398 -35.85 3.42 -9.50
CA ALA A 398 -36.68 2.26 -9.10
C ALA A 398 -37.05 1.38 -10.31
N ALA A 399 -37.28 2.00 -11.48
CA ALA A 399 -37.50 1.28 -12.74
C ALA A 399 -36.24 0.57 -13.28
N LEU A 400 -35.04 1.01 -12.89
CA LEU A 400 -33.73 0.46 -13.29
C LEU A 400 -33.13 -0.49 -12.23
N GLN A 401 -33.59 -0.41 -10.99
CA GLN A 401 -33.33 -1.33 -9.87
C GLN A 401 -34.15 -2.62 -9.97
N GLY A 402 -34.48 -3.07 -11.19
CA GLY A 402 -35.23 -4.30 -11.38
C GLY A 402 -34.61 -5.43 -10.56
N ASP A 403 -35.44 -6.16 -9.81
CA ASP A 403 -35.03 -7.22 -8.89
C ASP A 403 -33.94 -8.08 -9.51
N LEU A 404 -32.70 -7.86 -9.08
CA LEU A 404 -31.57 -8.64 -9.56
C LEU A 404 -31.91 -10.10 -9.32
N THR A 405 -32.00 -10.87 -10.41
CA THR A 405 -32.28 -12.31 -10.30
C THR A 405 -31.23 -12.93 -9.37
N PRO A 406 -31.57 -13.96 -8.56
CA PRO A 406 -30.63 -14.61 -7.65
C PRO A 406 -29.30 -14.98 -8.32
N GLN A 407 -29.33 -15.34 -9.61
CA GLN A 407 -28.17 -15.66 -10.42
C GLN A 407 -27.29 -14.44 -10.74
N GLN A 408 -27.87 -13.28 -11.06
CA GLN A 408 -27.12 -12.03 -11.28
C GLN A 408 -26.43 -11.58 -9.98
N ARG A 409 -27.10 -11.70 -8.83
CA ARG A 409 -26.53 -11.41 -7.52
C ARG A 409 -25.37 -12.36 -7.17
N LEU A 410 -25.50 -13.65 -7.45
CA LEU A 410 -24.40 -14.61 -7.24
C LEU A 410 -23.22 -14.35 -8.19
N ARG A 411 -23.49 -13.92 -9.43
CA ARG A 411 -22.44 -13.53 -10.40
C ARG A 411 -21.68 -12.28 -9.94
N SER A 412 -22.33 -11.29 -9.34
CA SER A 412 -21.65 -10.09 -8.80
C SER A 412 -20.65 -10.44 -7.68
N HIS A 413 -20.93 -11.51 -6.93
CA HIS A 413 -20.04 -12.10 -5.93
C HIS A 413 -19.04 -13.12 -6.51
N GLY A 414 -18.93 -13.27 -7.83
CA GLY A 414 -17.93 -14.13 -8.47
C GLY A 414 -18.26 -15.63 -8.48
N VAL A 415 -19.52 -16.01 -8.23
CA VAL A 415 -20.00 -17.37 -8.44
C VAL A 415 -20.14 -17.64 -9.93
N ARG A 416 -19.56 -18.75 -10.40
CA ARG A 416 -19.66 -19.17 -11.80
C ARG A 416 -20.69 -20.30 -11.94
N PHE A 417 -21.56 -20.17 -12.92
CA PHE A 417 -22.54 -21.18 -13.30
C PHE A 417 -22.02 -21.90 -14.55
N ASP A 418 -21.92 -23.22 -14.48
CA ASP A 418 -21.72 -24.10 -15.64
C ASP A 418 -23.01 -24.93 -15.77
N ASP A 419 -23.82 -24.69 -16.80
CA ASP A 419 -24.95 -25.57 -17.12
C ASP A 419 -24.41 -26.83 -17.81
N LYS A 420 -24.74 -28.02 -17.29
CA LYS A 420 -24.42 -29.28 -17.94
C LYS A 420 -25.54 -29.66 -18.91
N SER A 421 -25.18 -30.35 -19.99
CA SER A 421 -26.10 -30.94 -20.99
C SER A 421 -27.09 -31.97 -20.42
N ASP A 422 -26.94 -32.34 -19.15
CA ASP A 422 -27.69 -33.36 -18.41
C ASP A 422 -28.73 -32.71 -17.45
N GLY A 423 -29.08 -31.44 -17.67
CA GLY A 423 -30.04 -30.68 -16.83
C GLY A 423 -29.51 -30.29 -15.43
N SER A 424 -28.38 -30.83 -14.98
CA SER A 424 -27.76 -30.47 -13.70
C SER A 424 -27.05 -29.12 -13.73
N LYS A 425 -27.28 -28.29 -12.71
CA LYS A 425 -26.64 -26.98 -12.55
C LYS A 425 -25.38 -27.10 -11.70
N ARG A 426 -24.25 -26.57 -12.16
CA ARG A 426 -23.00 -26.54 -11.39
C ARG A 426 -22.63 -25.12 -11.00
N LEU A 427 -22.56 -24.88 -9.68
CA LEU A 427 -22.06 -23.64 -9.11
C LEU A 427 -20.62 -23.84 -8.66
N ARG A 428 -19.70 -23.01 -9.17
CA ARG A 428 -18.30 -22.98 -8.76
C ARG A 428 -18.02 -21.67 -8.04
N ILE A 429 -17.77 -21.78 -6.74
CA ILE A 429 -17.46 -20.68 -5.84
C ILE A 429 -15.96 -20.77 -5.52
N ARG A 430 -15.18 -19.82 -6.01
CA ARG A 430 -13.73 -19.72 -5.73
C ARG A 430 -13.52 -18.53 -4.82
N GLY A 431 -12.67 -18.68 -3.79
CA GLY A 431 -12.52 -17.77 -2.66
C GLY A 431 -12.80 -16.29 -2.97
N GLN A 432 -13.86 -15.76 -2.36
CA GLN A 432 -14.37 -14.40 -2.56
C GLN A 432 -13.65 -13.35 -1.69
N MET A 433 -12.45 -13.68 -1.21
CA MET A 433 -11.71 -12.82 -0.29
C MET A 433 -11.25 -11.55 -1.00
N SER A 434 -11.40 -10.41 -0.32
CA SER A 434 -10.82 -9.14 -0.75
C SER A 434 -9.28 -9.23 -0.83
N PHE A 435 -8.67 -8.50 -1.75
CA PHE A 435 -7.21 -8.45 -1.95
C PHE A 435 -6.47 -8.01 -0.68
N VAL A 436 -7.07 -7.11 0.10
CA VAL A 436 -6.45 -6.49 1.27
C VAL A 436 -6.10 -7.49 2.39
N PRO A 437 -7.03 -8.31 2.94
CA PRO A 437 -6.69 -9.31 3.96
C PRO A 437 -5.64 -10.32 3.48
N MET A 438 -5.67 -10.67 2.19
CA MET A 438 -4.67 -11.58 1.59
C MET A 438 -3.29 -10.93 1.53
N ALA A 439 -3.20 -9.66 1.13
CA ALA A 439 -1.95 -8.92 1.09
C ALA A 439 -1.37 -8.70 2.49
N VAL A 440 -2.21 -8.40 3.49
CA VAL A 440 -1.78 -8.27 4.89
C VAL A 440 -1.23 -9.60 5.41
N LEU A 441 -1.95 -10.70 5.22
CA LEU A 441 -1.51 -12.03 5.65
C LEU A 441 -0.19 -12.44 4.97
N ALA A 442 -0.05 -12.18 3.66
CA ALA A 442 1.18 -12.44 2.92
C ALA A 442 2.34 -11.58 3.42
N ALA A 443 2.13 -10.28 3.66
CA ALA A 443 3.15 -9.39 4.17
C ALA A 443 3.63 -9.79 5.57
N THR A 444 2.70 -10.19 6.46
CA THR A 444 3.05 -10.69 7.79
C THR A 444 3.83 -12.00 7.70
N MET A 445 3.39 -12.94 6.86
CA MET A 445 4.11 -14.19 6.59
C MET A 445 5.56 -13.92 6.13
N ILE A 446 5.74 -13.12 5.08
CA ILE A 446 7.07 -12.78 4.55
C ILE A 446 7.94 -12.10 5.60
N ALA A 447 7.38 -11.14 6.35
CA ALA A 447 8.13 -10.44 7.40
C ALA A 447 8.58 -11.38 8.52
N THR A 448 7.74 -12.31 8.95
CA THR A 448 8.07 -13.31 9.97
C THR A 448 9.14 -14.29 9.47
N ASP A 449 9.06 -14.76 8.23
CA ASP A 449 10.04 -15.68 7.65
C ASP A 449 11.41 -15.02 7.43
N VAL A 450 11.42 -13.77 6.94
CA VAL A 450 12.65 -12.96 6.82
C VAL A 450 13.26 -12.68 8.19
N ALA A 451 12.44 -12.39 9.20
CA ALA A 451 12.92 -12.20 10.57
C ALA A 451 13.54 -13.51 11.11
N CYS A 452 12.89 -14.65 10.89
CA CYS A 452 13.42 -15.96 11.28
C CYS A 452 14.79 -16.23 10.64
N PHE A 453 14.91 -16.01 9.33
CA PHE A 453 16.16 -16.15 8.58
C PHE A 453 17.27 -15.21 9.09
N ALA A 454 16.94 -13.94 9.34
CA ALA A 454 17.90 -12.96 9.86
C ALA A 454 18.36 -13.30 11.28
N LEU A 455 17.47 -13.81 12.14
CA LEU A 455 17.79 -14.25 13.49
C LEU A 455 18.72 -15.47 13.48
N PHE A 456 18.46 -16.44 12.60
CA PHE A 456 19.33 -17.59 12.39
C PHE A 456 20.75 -17.17 11.98
N HIS A 457 20.88 -16.27 11.00
CA HIS A 457 22.19 -15.81 10.51
C HIS A 457 22.95 -14.90 11.47
N ARG A 458 22.28 -14.24 12.41
CA ARG A 458 22.93 -13.40 13.44
C ARG A 458 23.31 -14.15 14.72
N GLY A 459 23.14 -15.48 14.74
CA GLY A 459 23.47 -16.29 15.92
C GLY A 459 22.55 -16.01 17.11
N ALA A 460 21.27 -15.69 16.86
CA ALA A 460 20.28 -15.54 17.92
C ALA A 460 20.04 -16.89 18.63
N SER A 461 19.41 -16.85 19.81
CA SER A 461 19.12 -18.06 20.57
C SER A 461 18.18 -19.00 19.81
N TRP A 462 18.45 -20.31 19.87
CA TRP A 462 17.69 -21.34 19.15
C TRP A 462 16.20 -21.34 19.51
N LEU A 463 15.87 -21.00 20.76
CA LEU A 463 14.48 -20.96 21.26
C LEU A 463 13.69 -19.82 20.59
N LEU A 464 14.32 -18.65 20.42
CA LEU A 464 13.72 -17.51 19.73
C LEU A 464 13.51 -17.81 18.24
N VAL A 465 14.50 -18.42 17.58
CA VAL A 465 14.39 -18.86 16.18
C VAL A 465 13.27 -19.91 16.04
N GLY A 466 13.16 -20.86 16.96
CA GLY A 466 12.12 -21.88 16.96
C GLY A 466 10.70 -21.29 17.10
N VAL A 467 10.49 -20.37 18.05
CA VAL A 467 9.18 -19.73 18.26
C VAL A 467 8.76 -18.91 17.04
N VAL A 468 9.66 -18.09 16.49
CA VAL A 468 9.38 -17.27 15.30
C VAL A 468 9.14 -18.15 14.07
N GLY A 469 9.90 -19.24 13.92
CA GLY A 469 9.71 -20.21 12.84
C GLY A 469 8.37 -20.94 12.90
N ILE A 470 7.92 -21.38 14.09
CA ILE A 470 6.60 -22.00 14.26
C ILE A 470 5.48 -21.01 13.91
N LEU A 471 5.61 -19.75 14.33
CA LEU A 471 4.65 -18.71 13.99
C LEU A 471 4.60 -18.47 12.46
N GLY A 472 5.76 -18.39 11.80
CA GLY A 472 5.85 -18.27 10.34
C GLY A 472 5.20 -19.45 9.60
N ALA A 473 5.43 -20.67 10.08
CA ALA A 473 4.81 -21.88 9.53
C ALA A 473 3.28 -21.88 9.66
N LEU A 474 2.74 -21.46 10.81
CA LEU A 474 1.29 -21.33 11.03
C LEU A 474 0.66 -20.27 10.11
N LEU A 475 1.34 -19.14 9.90
CA LEU A 475 0.89 -18.09 8.99
C LEU A 475 0.90 -18.57 7.53
N THR A 476 1.97 -19.27 7.13
CA THR A 476 2.09 -19.88 5.80
C THR A 476 0.99 -20.90 5.54
N TRP A 477 0.70 -21.77 6.52
CA TRP A 477 -0.41 -22.70 6.46
C TRP A 477 -1.76 -21.98 6.31
N GLY A 478 -2.00 -20.96 7.12
CA GLY A 478 -3.22 -20.14 7.05
C GLY A 478 -3.39 -19.49 5.67
N PHE A 479 -2.31 -18.93 5.11
CA PHE A 479 -2.29 -18.30 3.79
C PHE A 479 -2.60 -19.33 2.69
N LEU A 480 -1.91 -20.47 2.68
CA LEU A 480 -2.11 -21.51 1.69
C LEU A 480 -3.53 -22.11 1.78
N HIS A 481 -4.02 -22.36 3.00
CA HIS A 481 -5.38 -22.81 3.23
C HIS A 481 -6.43 -21.81 2.73
N THR A 482 -6.20 -20.49 2.90
CA THR A 482 -7.09 -19.48 2.33
C THR A 482 -7.06 -19.44 0.81
N LEU A 483 -5.89 -19.60 0.18
CA LEU A 483 -5.72 -19.57 -1.27
C LEU A 483 -6.31 -20.80 -1.96
N MET A 484 -6.22 -21.96 -1.30
CA MET A 484 -6.67 -23.25 -1.81
C MET A 484 -8.15 -23.56 -1.55
N TRP A 485 -8.87 -22.71 -0.80
CA TRP A 485 -10.28 -22.94 -0.49
C TRP A 485 -11.17 -22.72 -1.72
N GLY A 486 -12.05 -23.69 -1.96
CA GLY A 486 -13.10 -23.57 -2.96
C GLY A 486 -14.34 -24.36 -2.55
N CYS A 487 -15.49 -23.94 -3.08
CA CYS A 487 -16.74 -24.67 -2.96
C CYS A 487 -17.29 -24.98 -4.36
N ARG A 488 -17.71 -26.23 -4.56
CA ARG A 488 -18.37 -26.69 -5.77
C ARG A 488 -19.69 -27.33 -5.37
N ILE A 489 -20.77 -26.81 -5.93
CA ILE A 489 -22.11 -27.34 -5.72
C ILE A 489 -22.59 -27.86 -7.06
N VAL A 490 -23.08 -29.09 -7.07
CA VAL A 490 -23.77 -29.67 -8.23
C VAL A 490 -25.18 -29.98 -7.78
N VAL A 491 -26.15 -29.30 -8.39
CA VAL A 491 -27.55 -29.43 -8.06
C VAL A 491 -28.21 -30.32 -9.12
N THR A 492 -28.82 -31.42 -8.69
CA THR A 492 -29.68 -32.34 -9.47
C THR A 492 -31.12 -32.23 -8.97
N GLU A 493 -32.12 -32.79 -9.67
CA GLU A 493 -33.55 -32.63 -9.31
C GLU A 493 -33.83 -32.91 -7.82
N ASP A 494 -33.35 -34.04 -7.27
CA ASP A 494 -33.62 -34.43 -5.87
C ASP A 494 -32.47 -34.19 -4.89
N SER A 495 -31.23 -34.04 -5.38
CA SER A 495 -30.03 -33.99 -4.53
C SER A 495 -29.07 -32.86 -4.86
N ALA A 496 -28.38 -32.36 -3.83
CA ALA A 496 -27.29 -31.41 -3.96
C ALA A 496 -25.98 -32.07 -3.51
N GLN A 497 -25.02 -32.18 -4.42
CA GLN A 497 -23.67 -32.62 -4.12
C GLN A 497 -22.78 -31.40 -3.83
N LEU A 498 -22.38 -31.25 -2.57
CA LEU A 498 -21.51 -30.15 -2.13
C LEU A 498 -20.10 -30.67 -1.86
N ARG A 499 -19.12 -30.05 -2.50
CA ARG A 499 -17.70 -30.19 -2.17
C ARG A 499 -17.16 -28.87 -1.67
N SER A 500 -16.83 -28.79 -0.39
CA SER A 500 -16.30 -27.57 0.24
C SER A 500 -15.04 -27.88 1.04
N GLY A 501 -14.00 -27.07 0.86
CA GLY A 501 -12.75 -27.20 1.62
C GLY A 501 -11.52 -26.73 0.85
N ALA A 502 -10.35 -26.93 1.44
CA ALA A 502 -9.08 -26.76 0.72
C ALA A 502 -8.95 -27.83 -0.35
N THR A 503 -8.27 -27.54 -1.46
CA THR A 503 -8.18 -28.42 -2.63
C THR A 503 -7.66 -29.84 -2.30
N LEU A 504 -6.85 -29.97 -1.24
CA LEU A 504 -6.30 -31.24 -0.74
C LEU A 504 -7.10 -31.84 0.44
N PHE A 505 -7.96 -31.07 1.09
CA PHE A 505 -8.77 -31.48 2.25
C PHE A 505 -10.23 -31.05 2.06
N CYS A 506 -10.86 -31.53 0.98
CA CYS A 506 -12.27 -31.21 0.69
C CYS A 506 -13.21 -32.26 1.28
N GLY A 507 -14.20 -31.81 2.06
CA GLY A 507 -15.35 -32.63 2.42
C GLY A 507 -16.28 -32.73 1.23
N SER A 508 -16.74 -33.95 0.91
CA SER A 508 -17.77 -34.20 -0.11
C SER A 508 -19.03 -34.68 0.60
N TYR A 509 -20.12 -33.95 0.42
CA TYR A 509 -21.42 -34.22 1.01
C TYR A 509 -22.43 -34.41 -0.11
N ASN A 510 -23.23 -35.47 -0.02
CA ASN A 510 -24.39 -35.66 -0.89
C ASN A 510 -25.63 -35.61 -0.02
N ILE A 511 -26.46 -34.60 -0.22
CA ILE A 511 -27.57 -34.26 0.68
C ILE A 511 -28.82 -34.06 -0.18
N ARG A 512 -29.97 -34.56 0.29
CA ARG A 512 -31.25 -34.29 -0.39
C ARG A 512 -31.65 -32.84 -0.17
N ARG A 513 -32.27 -32.22 -1.18
CA ARG A 513 -32.63 -30.80 -1.10
C ARG A 513 -33.55 -30.47 0.09
N ALA A 514 -34.44 -31.40 0.45
CA ALA A 514 -35.36 -31.27 1.58
C ALA A 514 -34.69 -31.33 2.96
N ASP A 515 -33.45 -31.84 3.05
CA ASP A 515 -32.74 -31.99 4.33
C ASP A 515 -32.08 -30.66 4.77
N PHE A 516 -32.04 -29.65 3.90
CA PHE A 516 -31.58 -28.31 4.26
C PHE A 516 -32.66 -27.60 5.06
N CYS A 517 -32.35 -27.32 6.33
CA CYS A 517 -33.31 -26.70 7.25
C CYS A 517 -32.90 -25.29 7.70
N ARG A 518 -31.61 -24.92 7.57
CA ARG A 518 -31.09 -23.67 8.17
C ARG A 518 -30.02 -22.97 7.32
N LEU A 519 -30.04 -21.64 7.38
CA LEU A 519 -29.05 -20.74 6.78
C LEU A 519 -28.34 -19.95 7.89
N TYR A 520 -27.02 -20.08 7.98
CA TYR A 520 -26.22 -19.38 8.98
C TYR A 520 -25.28 -18.36 8.34
N VAL A 521 -25.27 -17.15 8.91
CA VAL A 521 -24.32 -16.09 8.56
C VAL A 521 -23.47 -15.77 9.77
N ARG A 522 -22.16 -16.02 9.68
CA ARG A 522 -21.21 -15.85 10.78
C ARG A 522 -20.19 -14.76 10.47
N MET A 523 -19.93 -13.88 11.44
CA MET A 523 -18.82 -12.95 11.35
C MET A 523 -17.48 -13.72 11.27
N GLY A 524 -16.71 -13.41 10.23
CA GLY A 524 -15.40 -13.98 9.95
C GLY A 524 -14.28 -13.07 10.45
N THR A 525 -13.77 -12.23 9.55
CA THR A 525 -12.61 -11.36 9.82
C THR A 525 -13.06 -9.91 9.91
N GLN A 526 -12.45 -9.12 10.79
CA GLN A 526 -12.68 -7.68 10.89
C GLN A 526 -11.36 -6.93 10.63
N ILE A 527 -11.40 -5.90 9.77
CA ILE A 527 -10.27 -5.01 9.49
C ILE A 527 -10.77 -3.57 9.61
N GLY A 528 -10.37 -2.89 10.68
CA GLY A 528 -10.92 -1.57 11.02
C GLY A 528 -12.43 -1.66 11.26
N ASN A 529 -13.22 -0.85 10.55
CA ASN A 529 -14.69 -0.88 10.58
C ASN A 529 -15.30 -1.89 9.58
N ALA A 530 -14.50 -2.49 8.69
CA ALA A 530 -15.00 -3.45 7.71
C ALA A 530 -15.11 -4.85 8.32
N GLN A 531 -16.33 -5.39 8.35
CA GLN A 531 -16.62 -6.74 8.83
C GLN A 531 -16.89 -7.67 7.63
N TYR A 532 -16.23 -8.82 7.64
CA TYR A 532 -16.37 -9.85 6.62
C TYR A 532 -17.06 -11.08 7.19
N TYR A 533 -18.06 -11.60 6.48
CA TYR A 533 -18.90 -12.71 6.91
C TYR A 533 -18.64 -13.99 6.10
N LYS A 534 -19.07 -15.10 6.70
CA LYS A 534 -19.05 -16.46 6.15
C LYS A 534 -20.46 -16.99 6.15
N VAL A 535 -20.82 -17.73 5.10
CA VAL A 535 -22.18 -18.26 4.90
C VAL A 535 -22.13 -19.78 4.90
N TYR A 536 -23.04 -20.39 5.65
CA TYR A 536 -23.17 -21.84 5.78
C TYR A 536 -24.60 -22.30 5.48
N LEU A 537 -24.71 -23.35 4.70
CA LEU A 537 -25.95 -24.12 4.55
C LEU A 537 -25.89 -25.28 5.53
N ALA A 538 -26.93 -25.46 6.34
CA ALA A 538 -26.95 -26.51 7.34
C ALA A 538 -28.13 -27.46 7.20
N THR A 539 -27.82 -28.68 7.58
CA THR A 539 -28.73 -29.79 7.85
C THR A 539 -28.71 -30.09 9.34
N ASP A 540 -29.57 -31.00 9.80
CA ASP A 540 -29.60 -31.40 11.21
C ASP A 540 -28.26 -31.99 11.72
N GLU A 541 -27.44 -32.54 10.81
CA GLU A 541 -26.19 -33.20 11.14
C GLU A 541 -24.93 -32.41 10.76
N HIS A 542 -24.99 -31.65 9.67
CA HIS A 542 -23.82 -31.03 9.05
C HIS A 542 -24.07 -29.56 8.69
N ALA A 543 -23.11 -28.69 9.02
CA ALA A 543 -23.04 -27.31 8.54
C ALA A 543 -21.95 -27.18 7.46
N ILE A 544 -22.36 -26.96 6.22
CA ILE A 544 -21.47 -26.87 5.06
C ILE A 544 -21.17 -25.40 4.76
N HIS A 545 -19.89 -25.09 4.59
CA HIS A 545 -19.43 -23.73 4.30
C HIS A 545 -19.54 -23.40 2.80
N VAL A 546 -20.31 -22.38 2.44
CA VAL A 546 -20.68 -22.10 1.03
C VAL A 546 -20.24 -20.71 0.56
N GLY A 547 -19.91 -19.79 1.47
CA GLY A 547 -19.35 -18.48 1.13
C GLY A 547 -18.34 -17.99 2.17
N LYS A 548 -17.28 -17.30 1.71
CA LYS A 548 -16.20 -16.81 2.58
C LYS A 548 -15.72 -15.43 2.18
N GLY A 549 -15.73 -14.48 3.12
CA GLY A 549 -15.11 -13.18 2.93
C GLY A 549 -16.03 -12.15 2.30
N ILE A 550 -17.34 -12.26 2.53
CA ILE A 550 -18.34 -11.33 2.01
C ILE A 550 -18.34 -10.08 2.89
N LEU A 551 -18.20 -8.90 2.30
CA LEU A 551 -18.11 -7.64 3.02
C LEU A 551 -19.52 -7.17 3.42
N GLY A 552 -19.73 -6.90 4.71
CA GLY A 552 -21.00 -6.41 5.24
C GLY A 552 -22.00 -7.53 5.55
N LYS A 553 -22.87 -7.28 6.53
CA LYS A 553 -23.84 -8.25 7.03
C LYS A 553 -24.96 -8.49 6.03
N GLU A 554 -25.63 -7.43 5.62
CA GLU A 554 -26.77 -7.44 4.69
C GLU A 554 -26.42 -8.15 3.38
N ARG A 555 -25.27 -7.83 2.79
CA ARG A 555 -24.76 -8.53 1.60
C ARG A 555 -24.53 -10.03 1.82
N ALA A 556 -24.13 -10.44 3.01
CA ALA A 556 -23.93 -11.86 3.31
C ALA A 556 -25.27 -12.61 3.50
N GLU A 557 -26.29 -11.92 4.01
CA GLU A 557 -27.67 -12.42 4.10
C GLU A 557 -28.28 -12.57 2.70
N LEU A 558 -28.25 -11.51 1.89
CA LEU A 558 -28.72 -11.52 0.50
C LEU A 558 -27.99 -12.56 -0.38
N TYR A 559 -26.69 -12.77 -0.15
CA TYR A 559 -25.93 -13.83 -0.80
C TYR A 559 -26.36 -15.22 -0.34
N GLY A 560 -26.63 -15.39 0.95
CA GLY A 560 -27.10 -16.65 1.52
C GLY A 560 -28.48 -17.04 0.98
N GLU A 561 -29.40 -16.08 0.90
CA GLU A 561 -30.73 -16.25 0.31
C GLU A 561 -30.65 -16.62 -1.17
N ALA A 562 -29.80 -15.93 -1.95
CA ALA A 562 -29.61 -16.23 -3.36
C ALA A 562 -29.03 -17.63 -3.59
N ILE A 563 -28.09 -18.07 -2.74
CA ILE A 563 -27.60 -19.46 -2.76
C ILE A 563 -28.71 -20.44 -2.39
N TRP A 564 -29.52 -20.11 -1.39
CA TRP A 564 -30.60 -20.97 -0.93
C TRP A 564 -31.61 -21.23 -2.05
N HIS A 565 -32.05 -20.18 -2.74
CA HIS A 565 -32.95 -20.32 -3.89
C HIS A 565 -32.37 -21.21 -4.99
N GLU A 566 -31.07 -21.09 -5.31
CA GLU A 566 -30.46 -21.92 -6.36
C GLU A 566 -30.19 -23.38 -5.94
N VAL A 567 -29.99 -23.64 -4.64
CA VAL A 567 -29.65 -24.99 -4.13
C VAL A 567 -30.88 -25.77 -3.67
N VAL A 568 -31.79 -25.11 -2.96
CA VAL A 568 -32.98 -25.71 -2.33
C VAL A 568 -34.23 -25.48 -3.17
N GLY A 569 -34.37 -24.32 -3.81
CA GLY A 569 -35.51 -24.00 -4.69
C GLY A 569 -36.78 -23.54 -3.95
N THR A 570 -36.70 -23.29 -2.64
CA THR A 570 -37.79 -22.76 -1.82
C THR A 570 -37.41 -21.39 -1.26
N ASP A 571 -38.37 -20.72 -0.60
CA ASP A 571 -38.07 -19.52 0.17
C ASP A 571 -37.08 -19.83 1.30
N PRO A 572 -36.13 -18.91 1.57
CA PRO A 572 -35.12 -19.09 2.58
C PRO A 572 -35.70 -18.97 4.00
N PRO A 573 -35.27 -19.82 4.95
CA PRO A 573 -35.59 -19.64 6.36
C PRO A 573 -34.92 -18.37 6.90
N PRO A 574 -35.43 -17.80 8.02
CA PRO A 574 -34.81 -16.63 8.64
C PRO A 574 -33.35 -16.92 9.02
N VAL A 575 -32.46 -15.97 8.73
CA VAL A 575 -31.02 -16.14 8.95
C VAL A 575 -30.71 -16.24 10.44
N GLU A 576 -30.17 -17.37 10.87
CA GLU A 576 -29.76 -17.59 12.25
C GLU A 576 -28.33 -17.08 12.51
N GLN A 577 -28.16 -16.36 13.62
CA GLN A 577 -26.87 -15.77 14.03
C GLN A 577 -26.03 -16.70 14.91
N ARG A 578 -26.63 -17.75 15.49
CA ARG A 578 -25.93 -18.70 16.38
C ARG A 578 -25.18 -19.74 15.56
N SER A 579 -23.99 -20.12 16.01
CA SER A 579 -23.21 -21.14 15.29
C SER A 579 -23.75 -22.54 15.61
N PHE A 580 -23.77 -23.42 14.61
CA PHE A 580 -24.11 -24.84 14.77
C PHE A 580 -23.32 -25.53 15.90
N SER A 581 -22.06 -25.12 16.15
CA SER A 581 -21.25 -25.63 17.25
C SER A 581 -21.74 -25.20 18.64
N ASP A 582 -22.30 -23.99 18.76
CA ASP A 582 -22.84 -23.48 20.02
C ASP A 582 -24.17 -24.18 20.35
N GLU A 583 -25.02 -24.40 19.34
CA GLU A 583 -26.25 -25.19 19.51
C GLU A 583 -25.96 -26.66 19.80
N LYS A 584 -24.97 -27.28 19.15
CA LYS A 584 -24.59 -28.67 19.45
C LYS A 584 -24.08 -28.80 20.90
N ARG A 585 -23.34 -27.81 21.39
CA ARG A 585 -22.92 -27.73 22.80
C ARG A 585 -24.10 -27.52 23.75
N GLU A 586 -25.08 -26.70 23.36
CA GLU A 586 -26.28 -26.46 24.17
C GLU A 586 -27.20 -27.69 24.20
N ARG A 587 -27.41 -28.37 23.07
CA ARG A 587 -28.13 -29.66 23.00
C ARG A 587 -27.42 -30.75 23.80
N ALA A 588 -26.08 -30.81 23.75
CA ALA A 588 -25.30 -31.72 24.59
C ALA A 588 -25.49 -31.43 26.09
N ARG A 589 -25.47 -30.14 26.49
CA ARG A 589 -25.76 -29.72 27.87
C ARG A 589 -27.18 -30.03 28.33
N ARG A 590 -28.17 -29.91 27.44
CA ARG A 590 -29.59 -30.25 27.71
C ARG A 590 -29.88 -31.75 27.72
N ARG A 591 -29.00 -32.59 27.16
CA ARG A 591 -29.09 -34.06 27.24
C ARG A 591 -28.32 -34.64 28.43
N SER A 592 -27.42 -33.86 29.03
CA SER A 592 -26.68 -34.23 30.25
C SER A 592 -27.36 -33.79 31.55
N HIS A 593 -28.43 -32.99 31.44
CA HIS A 593 -29.43 -32.75 32.47
C HIS A 593 -30.67 -33.57 32.13
#